data_AF-A0A379UXM6-F1
#
_entry.id   AF-A0A379UXM6-F1
#
_cell.length_a   1.000
_cell.length_b   1.000
_cell.length_c   1.000
_cell.angle_alpha   90.00
_cell.angle_beta   90.00
_cell.angle_gamma   90.00
#
_symmetry.space_group_name_H-M   'P 1'
#
loop_
_entity.id
_entity.type
_entity.pdbx_description
1 polymer ?
#
loop_
_entity_poly.entity_id
_entity_poly.type
_entity_poly.pdbx_seq_one_letter_code
_entity_poly.pdbx_strand_id
1 'polypeptide(L)'
;MAGRIPRVFINDLLARTDIVDLIDVRVKLKKQGKNYHACCPFHNEKTPSFTVNGEKQFYHCFGCGAHGNAIDFLMNYDKLEFVETVEELAPCITWKFPMKQAPGLAR
;
A
#
# COMPACT_ATOMS: atom_id res chain seq x y z
N MET A 1 -16.88 -7.27 -14.10
CA MET A 1 -15.79 -8.25 -14.29
C MET A 1 -14.49 -7.47 -14.34
N ALA A 2 -13.68 -7.56 -13.27
CA ALA A 2 -12.43 -6.80 -13.16
C ALA A 2 -11.50 -7.14 -14.31
N GLY A 3 -11.21 -6.15 -15.17
CA GLY A 3 -10.20 -6.27 -16.20
C GLY A 3 -8.87 -6.63 -15.52
N ARG A 4 -8.25 -7.73 -15.95
CA ARG A 4 -6.96 -8.16 -15.40
C ARG A 4 -5.96 -7.02 -15.54
N ILE A 5 -5.59 -6.41 -14.42
CA ILE A 5 -4.49 -5.46 -14.35
C ILE A 5 -3.21 -6.22 -14.71
N PRO A 6 -2.43 -5.78 -15.71
CA PRO A 6 -1.21 -6.47 -16.10
C PRO A 6 -0.23 -6.55 -14.92
N ARG A 7 0.39 -7.71 -14.71
CA ARG A 7 1.39 -7.89 -13.63
C ARG A 7 2.58 -6.93 -13.76
N VAL A 8 2.96 -6.60 -14.99
CA VAL A 8 4.00 -5.61 -15.29
C VAL A 8 3.65 -4.25 -14.72
N PHE A 9 2.39 -3.82 -14.86
CA PHE A 9 1.92 -2.55 -14.31
C PHE A 9 1.96 -2.53 -12.78
N ILE A 10 1.57 -3.64 -12.13
CA ILE A 10 1.65 -3.79 -10.67
C ILE A 10 3.11 -3.64 -10.20
N ASN A 11 4.06 -4.25 -10.91
CA ASN A 11 5.47 -4.15 -10.58
C ASN A 11 6.01 -2.73 -10.78
N ASP A 12 5.65 -2.05 -11.87
CA ASP A 12 6.01 -0.64 -12.11
C ASP A 12 5.44 0.28 -11.02
N LEU A 13 4.22 0.02 -10.58
CA LEU A 13 3.56 0.75 -9.49
C LEU A 13 4.30 0.57 -8.17
N LEU A 14 4.62 -0.67 -7.80
CA LEU A 14 5.42 -0.96 -6.61
C LEU A 14 6.83 -0.37 -6.71
N ALA A 15 7.45 -0.36 -7.89
CA ALA A 15 8.79 0.20 -8.08
C ALA A 15 8.83 1.73 -7.96
N ARG A 16 7.71 2.42 -8.22
CA ARG A 16 7.59 3.89 -8.14
C ARG A 16 6.98 4.38 -6.83
N THR A 17 6.45 3.47 -6.03
CA THR A 17 5.83 3.79 -4.74
C THR A 17 6.85 3.54 -3.65
N ASP A 18 7.13 4.56 -2.83
CA ASP A 18 7.91 4.35 -1.61
C ASP A 18 6.97 3.98 -0.46
N ILE A 19 7.16 2.76 0.07
CA ILE A 19 6.34 2.24 1.17
C ILE A 19 6.50 3.05 2.47
N VAL A 20 7.67 3.67 2.70
CA VAL A 20 7.92 4.48 3.88
C VAL A 20 7.07 5.74 3.81
N ASP A 21 7.11 6.46 2.68
CA ASP A 21 6.32 7.69 2.51
C ASP A 21 4.82 7.40 2.58
N LEU A 22 4.37 6.32 1.93
CA LEU A 22 2.97 5.91 1.95
C LEU A 22 2.44 5.63 3.35
N ILE A 23 3.24 4.93 4.16
CA ILE A 23 2.88 4.58 5.53
C ILE A 23 3.04 5.79 6.45
N ASP A 24 4.11 6.61 6.32
CA ASP A 24 4.37 7.75 7.22
C ASP A 24 3.26 8.79 7.21
N VAL A 25 2.57 8.95 6.08
CA VAL A 25 1.38 9.81 5.94
C VAL A 25 0.22 9.33 6.82
N ARG A 26 0.10 8.02 7.08
CA ARG A 26 -1.01 7.40 7.83
C ARG A 26 -0.62 7.05 9.27
N VAL A 27 0.59 6.56 9.45
CA VAL A 27 1.14 6.09 10.71
C VAL A 27 2.50 6.76 10.89
N LYS A 28 2.63 7.63 11.88
CA LYS A 28 3.89 8.31 12.20
C LYS A 28 5.03 7.30 12.38
N LEU A 29 5.95 7.26 11.44
CA LEU A 29 7.11 6.38 11.48
C LEU A 29 8.28 7.09 12.17
N LYS A 30 9.02 6.33 12.97
CA LYS A 30 10.29 6.78 13.56
C LYS A 30 11.45 6.01 12.93
N LYS A 31 12.37 6.72 12.31
CA LYS A 31 13.57 6.12 11.72
C LYS A 31 14.49 5.55 12.80
N GLN A 32 14.92 4.30 12.64
CA GLN A 32 15.91 3.63 13.49
C GLN A 32 16.87 2.82 12.62
N GLY A 33 18.07 3.36 12.41
CA GLY A 33 19.04 2.78 11.50
C GLY A 33 18.52 2.77 10.06
N LYS A 34 18.42 1.57 9.48
CA LYS A 34 17.95 1.33 8.10
C LYS A 34 16.44 1.12 7.99
N ASN A 35 15.78 0.85 9.12
CA ASN A 35 14.34 0.57 9.17
C ASN A 35 13.61 1.74 9.84
N TYR A 36 12.29 1.70 9.72
CA TYR A 36 11.38 2.60 10.39
C TYR A 36 10.46 1.80 11.31
N HIS A 37 10.11 2.38 12.46
CA HIS A 37 9.32 1.71 13.48
C HIS A 37 8.11 2.55 13.89
N ALA A 38 7.01 1.88 14.21
CA ALA A 38 5.80 2.49 14.77
C ALA A 38 5.01 1.49 15.62
N CYS A 39 3.96 1.97 16.28
CA CYS A 39 2.91 1.10 16.79
C CYS A 39 2.08 0.59 15.62
N CYS A 40 1.73 -0.69 15.65
CA CYS A 40 0.99 -1.33 14.60
C CYS A 40 -0.41 -0.74 14.48
N PRO A 41 -0.84 -0.35 13.26
CA PRO A 41 -2.20 0.12 13.05
C PRO A 41 -3.24 -1.00 13.06
N PHE A 42 -2.81 -2.26 12.88
CA PHE A 42 -3.71 -3.41 12.68
C PHE A 42 -4.16 -4.07 13.99
N HIS A 43 -3.51 -3.76 15.11
CA HIS A 43 -3.89 -4.28 16.42
C HIS A 43 -3.52 -3.28 17.51
N ASN A 44 -4.20 -3.34 18.65
CA ASN A 44 -3.97 -2.40 19.73
C ASN A 44 -2.77 -2.83 20.58
N GLU A 45 -1.66 -2.11 20.49
CA GLU A 45 -0.44 -2.35 21.27
C GLU A 45 0.13 -1.06 21.88
N LYS A 46 0.91 -1.19 22.95
CA LYS A 46 1.58 -0.06 23.63
C LYS A 46 3.05 0.11 23.24
N THR A 47 3.66 -0.94 22.71
CA THR A 47 5.07 -0.98 22.31
C THR A 47 5.16 -1.02 20.79
N PRO A 48 6.11 -0.32 20.14
CA PRO A 48 6.23 -0.34 18.70
C PRO A 48 6.71 -1.72 18.20
N SER A 49 5.84 -2.49 17.55
CA SER A 49 6.23 -3.76 16.90
C SER A 49 6.14 -3.73 15.37
N PHE A 50 5.64 -2.62 14.81
CA PHE A 50 5.54 -2.41 13.37
C PHE A 50 6.86 -1.89 12.81
N THR A 51 7.41 -2.59 11.81
CA THR A 51 8.68 -2.25 11.17
C THR A 51 8.49 -2.12 9.66
N VAL A 52 9.04 -1.06 9.08
CA VAL A 52 9.05 -0.81 7.63
C VAL A 52 10.48 -0.76 7.14
N ASN A 53 10.79 -1.47 6.06
CA ASN A 53 12.09 -1.45 5.42
C ASN A 53 11.97 -0.77 4.05
N GLY A 54 12.51 0.45 3.93
CA GLY A 54 12.50 1.21 2.68
C GLY A 54 13.45 0.66 1.61
N GLU A 55 14.54 -0.04 1.97
CA GLU A 55 15.43 -0.65 0.96
C GLU A 55 14.77 -1.85 0.27
N LYS A 56 14.02 -2.64 1.04
CA LYS A 56 13.36 -3.87 0.59
C LYS A 56 11.87 -3.67 0.26
N GLN A 57 11.34 -2.47 0.48
CA GLN A 57 9.97 -2.05 0.17
C GLN A 57 8.88 -2.97 0.76
N PHE A 58 9.01 -3.33 2.05
CA PHE A 58 7.99 -4.13 2.76
C PHE A 58 7.81 -3.66 4.21
N TYR A 59 6.68 -4.03 4.80
CA TYR A 59 6.42 -3.89 6.23
C TYR A 59 6.21 -5.25 6.90
N HIS A 60 6.51 -5.30 8.19
CA HIS A 60 6.24 -6.45 9.05
C HIS A 60 5.95 -6.01 10.48
N CYS A 61 4.88 -6.54 11.05
CA CYS A 61 4.52 -6.37 12.45
C CYS A 61 4.88 -7.63 13.23
N PHE A 62 5.80 -7.50 14.20
CA PHE A 62 6.20 -8.64 15.04
C PHE A 62 5.16 -9.02 16.11
N GLY A 63 4.22 -8.12 16.44
CA GLY A 63 3.13 -8.42 17.38
C GLY A 63 2.02 -9.29 16.80
N CYS A 64 1.44 -8.88 15.65
CA CYS A 64 0.30 -9.58 15.04
C CYS A 64 0.62 -10.40 13.77
N GLY A 65 1.85 -10.31 13.25
CA GLY A 65 2.25 -11.01 12.01
C GLY A 65 1.78 -10.34 10.71
N ALA A 66 1.14 -9.17 10.78
CA ALA A 66 0.78 -8.41 9.59
C ALA A 66 2.03 -8.05 8.78
N HIS A 67 2.02 -8.33 7.49
CA HIS A 67 3.15 -8.09 6.60
C HIS A 67 2.65 -7.88 5.18
N GLY A 68 3.47 -7.23 4.35
CA GLY A 68 3.12 -7.00 2.95
C GLY A 68 3.90 -5.86 2.32
N ASN A 69 3.51 -5.51 1.10
CA ASN A 69 4.01 -4.36 0.36
C ASN A 69 3.05 -3.16 0.48
N ALA A 70 3.31 -2.10 -0.28
CA ALA A 70 2.48 -0.90 -0.33
C ALA A 70 0.98 -1.17 -0.63
N ILE A 71 0.69 -2.08 -1.55
CA ILE A 71 -0.68 -2.45 -1.92
C ILE A 71 -1.35 -3.20 -0.76
N ASP A 72 -0.66 -4.20 -0.20
CA ASP A 72 -1.19 -4.96 0.93
C ASP A 72 -1.50 -4.04 2.12
N PHE A 73 -0.65 -3.05 2.37
CA PHE A 73 -0.87 -2.08 3.44
C PHE A 73 -2.17 -1.30 3.21
N LEU A 74 -2.36 -0.70 2.03
CA LEU A 74 -3.56 0.07 1.70
C LEU A 74 -4.82 -0.78 1.74
N MET A 75 -4.78 -1.99 1.19
CA MET A 75 -5.92 -2.91 1.23
C MET A 75 -6.32 -3.26 2.67
N ASN A 76 -5.36 -3.49 3.56
CA ASN A 76 -5.66 -3.85 4.94
C ASN A 76 -5.99 -2.63 5.82
N TYR A 77 -5.34 -1.49 5.59
CA TYR A 77 -5.47 -0.29 6.42
C TYR A 77 -6.64 0.58 6.00
N ASP A 78 -6.73 0.93 4.71
CA ASP A 78 -7.80 1.75 4.14
C ASP A 78 -9.01 0.90 3.74
N LYS A 79 -8.92 -0.44 3.85
CA LYS A 79 -9.99 -1.40 3.48
C LYS A 79 -10.44 -1.28 2.02
N LEU A 80 -9.51 -0.88 1.16
CA LEU A 80 -9.74 -0.72 -0.27
C LEU A 80 -9.71 -2.07 -0.98
N GLU A 81 -10.53 -2.22 -2.01
CA GLU A 81 -10.36 -3.32 -2.95
C GLU A 81 -9.08 -3.15 -3.77
N PHE A 82 -8.62 -4.24 -4.39
CA PHE A 82 -7.38 -4.23 -5.17
C PHE A 82 -7.39 -3.17 -6.29
N VAL A 83 -8.54 -3.01 -6.97
CA VAL A 83 -8.66 -2.02 -8.06
C VAL A 83 -8.57 -0.59 -7.51
N GLU A 84 -9.31 -0.29 -6.45
CA GLU A 84 -9.28 1.02 -5.79
C GLU A 84 -7.89 1.35 -5.26
N THR A 85 -7.20 0.38 -4.67
CA THR A 85 -5.81 0.55 -4.19
C THR A 85 -4.87 0.92 -5.33
N VAL A 86 -5.02 0.25 -6.48
CA VAL A 86 -4.20 0.52 -7.66
C VAL A 86 -4.53 1.90 -8.24
N GLU A 87 -5.80 2.32 -8.21
CA GLU A 87 -6.25 3.64 -8.64
C GLU A 87 -5.73 4.75 -7.73
N GLU A 88 -5.63 4.52 -6.42
CA GLU A 88 -5.05 5.46 -5.45
C GLU A 88 -3.55 5.65 -5.64
N LEU A 89 -2.84 4.59 -6.06
CA LEU A 89 -1.41 4.64 -6.36
C LEU A 89 -1.12 5.11 -7.80
N ALA A 90 -2.10 5.04 -8.69
CA ALA A 90 -1.97 5.42 -10.10
C ALA A 90 -1.57 6.88 -10.36
N PRO A 91 -1.92 7.91 -9.56
CA PRO A 91 -1.52 9.30 -9.82
C PRO A 91 0.00 9.48 -9.79
N CYS A 92 0.72 8.61 -9.07
CA CYS A 92 2.17 8.58 -9.04
C CYS A 92 2.78 8.11 -10.38
N ILE A 93 1.97 7.55 -11.29
CA ILE A 93 2.38 7.14 -12.63
C ILE A 93 1.60 7.96 -13.67
N THR A 94 2.30 8.64 -14.56
CA THR A 94 1.71 9.25 -15.78
C THR A 94 1.14 8.20 -16.77
N TRP A 95 0.84 6.98 -16.34
CA TRP A 95 0.20 5.97 -17.15
C TRP A 95 -1.31 6.11 -17.02
N LYS A 96 -1.95 6.71 -18.02
CA LYS A 96 -3.41 6.70 -18.14
C LYS A 96 -3.87 5.24 -18.27
N PHE A 97 -4.34 4.68 -17.17
CA PHE A 97 -5.02 3.39 -17.20
C PHE A 97 -6.23 3.54 -18.15
N PRO A 98 -6.35 2.76 -19.23
CA PRO A 98 -7.59 2.73 -19.99
C PRO A 98 -8.59 1.96 -19.15
N MET A 99 -9.23 2.63 -18.19
CA MET A 99 -10.52 2.16 -17.71
C MET A 99 -11.42 2.11 -18.93
N LYS A 100 -11.76 0.91 -19.40
CA LYS A 100 -12.96 0.77 -20.21
C LYS A 100 -14.09 1.21 -19.31
N GLN A 101 -14.54 2.46 -19.48
CA GLN A 101 -15.80 2.93 -18.94
C GLN A 101 -16.87 1.92 -19.35
N ALA A 102 -17.43 1.18 -18.39
CA ALA A 102 -18.63 0.42 -18.65
C ALA A 102 -19.79 1.42 -18.68
N PRO A 103 -20.63 1.43 -19.74
CA PRO A 103 -21.82 2.28 -19.76
C PRO A 103 -22.87 1.65 -18.84
N GLY A 104 -23.40 2.42 -17.89
CA GLY A 104 -24.69 2.09 -17.29
C GLY A 104 -24.86 2.46 -15.83
N LEU A 105 -25.39 3.66 -15.59
CA LEU A 105 -26.65 3.74 -14.84
C LEU A 105 -27.46 4.92 -15.34
N ALA A 106 -28.16 4.70 -16.45
CA ALA A 106 -29.39 5.41 -16.75
C ALA A 106 -30.54 4.52 -16.26
N ARG A 107 -31.16 4.90 -15.13
CA ARG A 107 -32.60 4.89 -14.87
C ARG A 107 -32.90 5.18 -13.42
#